data_AF-A0A951A5P6-F1
#
_entry.id   AF-A0A951A5P6-F1
#
_cell.length_a   1.000
_cell.length_b   1.000
_cell.length_c   1.000
_cell.angle_alpha   90.00
_cell.angle_beta   90.00
_cell.angle_gamma   90.00
#
_symmetry.space_group_name_H-M   'P 1'
#
loop_
_entity.id
_entity.type
_entity.pdbx_description
1 polymer ?
#
loop_
_entity_poly.entity_id
_entity_poly.type
_entity_poly.pdbx_seq_one_letter_code
_entity_poly.pdbx_strand_id
1 'polypeptide(L)'
;MAKRPMYLQHVNIYVRNAERSKQWYEDLLGLHTYEYRPGWAAFMSADEEQSHEVALMQVGDDAPLQQKGQVGLNHMAWRFESLDDLKDLYRRIKAKNIKIDHIADHGISLGIYLRDPDGNGVEVFYEMPRAEWPVDYHVFTRDKVGRGRFPGPWDEDEVRPLPDTQPQPQPAAAE
;
A
#
# COMPACT_ATOMS: atom_id res chain seq x y z
N MET A 1 9.63 -22.37 28.20
CA MET A 1 9.80 -21.73 26.88
C MET A 1 9.24 -20.32 26.95
N ALA A 2 9.95 -19.33 26.41
CA ALA A 2 9.41 -17.97 26.31
C ALA A 2 8.25 -17.95 25.30
N LYS A 3 7.13 -17.33 25.68
CA LYS A 3 6.01 -17.09 24.77
C LYS A 3 6.42 -15.98 23.78
N ARG A 4 6.02 -16.10 22.51
CA ARG A 4 6.30 -15.11 21.45
C ARG A 4 5.00 -14.63 20.79
N PRO A 5 4.95 -13.41 20.22
CA PRO A 5 3.83 -12.96 19.39
C PRO A 5 3.57 -13.88 18.19
N MET A 6 2.31 -13.99 17.77
CA MET A 6 1.92 -14.80 16.61
C MET A 6 2.15 -14.06 15.29
N TYR A 7 1.69 -12.81 15.21
CA TYR A 7 1.79 -11.93 14.05
C TYR A 7 1.48 -10.47 14.46
N LEU A 8 1.75 -9.51 13.56
CA LEU A 8 1.28 -8.14 13.70
C LEU A 8 -0.24 -8.11 13.53
N GLN A 9 -0.98 -7.47 14.44
CA GLN A 9 -2.45 -7.51 14.43
C GLN A 9 -3.08 -6.20 13.93
N HIS A 10 -2.61 -5.03 14.35
CA HIS A 10 -3.17 -3.75 13.89
C HIS A 10 -2.13 -2.64 13.84
N VAL A 11 -2.49 -1.57 13.13
CA VAL A 11 -1.86 -0.26 13.20
C VAL A 11 -2.87 0.79 13.67
N ASN A 12 -2.40 1.78 14.42
CA ASN A 12 -3.19 2.91 14.86
C ASN A 12 -2.56 4.18 14.30
N ILE A 13 -3.34 4.95 13.54
CA ILE A 13 -2.87 6.13 12.81
C ILE A 13 -3.73 7.34 13.15
N TYR A 14 -3.11 8.52 13.13
CA TYR A 14 -3.83 9.78 13.27
C TYR A 14 -4.40 10.24 11.93
N VAL A 15 -5.64 10.74 11.99
CA VAL A 15 -6.38 11.33 10.88
C VAL A 15 -7.01 12.64 11.34
N ARG A 16 -7.18 13.61 10.45
CA ARG A 16 -7.81 14.89 10.81
C ARG A 16 -9.28 14.71 11.19
N ASN A 17 -9.96 13.83 10.46
CA ASN A 17 -11.39 13.56 10.61
C ASN A 17 -11.65 12.06 10.42
N ALA A 18 -12.09 11.38 11.49
CA ALA A 18 -12.29 9.93 11.47
C ALA A 18 -13.43 9.51 10.52
N GLU A 19 -14.48 10.32 10.38
CA GLU A 19 -15.60 10.01 9.49
C GLU A 19 -15.18 10.03 8.01
N ARG A 20 -14.48 11.09 7.60
CA ARG A 20 -13.97 11.25 6.23
C ARG A 20 -13.03 10.11 5.87
N SER A 21 -12.11 9.78 6.77
CA SER A 21 -11.15 8.70 6.52
C SER A 21 -11.85 7.34 6.50
N LYS A 22 -12.74 7.05 7.46
CA LYS A 22 -13.58 5.85 7.47
C LYS A 22 -14.31 5.65 6.14
N GLN A 23 -15.03 6.68 5.68
CA GLN A 23 -15.75 6.64 4.39
C GLN A 23 -14.82 6.35 3.23
N TRP A 24 -13.61 6.93 3.20
CA TRP A 24 -12.64 6.66 2.15
C TRP A 24 -12.18 5.19 2.13
N TYR A 25 -11.91 4.59 3.30
CA TYR A 25 -11.51 3.19 3.41
C TYR A 25 -12.67 2.23 3.08
N GLU A 26 -13.90 2.52 3.52
CA GLU A 26 -15.11 1.78 3.13
C GLU A 26 -15.33 1.84 1.61
N ASP A 27 -15.32 3.04 1.04
CA ASP A 27 -15.63 3.26 -0.37
C ASP A 27 -14.59 2.69 -1.33
N LEU A 28 -13.31 2.77 -0.96
CA LEU A 28 -12.22 2.33 -1.82
C LEU A 28 -11.91 0.86 -1.63
N LEU A 29 -11.64 0.46 -0.39
CA LEU A 29 -11.15 -0.88 -0.05
C LEU A 29 -12.26 -1.83 0.37
N GLY A 30 -13.44 -1.33 0.74
CA GLY A 30 -14.52 -2.17 1.26
C GLY A 30 -14.27 -2.67 2.68
N LEU A 31 -13.42 -1.99 3.47
CA LEU A 31 -13.17 -2.39 4.85
C LEU A 31 -14.45 -2.31 5.69
N HIS A 32 -14.66 -3.31 6.55
CA HIS A 32 -15.73 -3.33 7.52
C HIS A 32 -15.40 -2.40 8.70
N THR A 33 -16.37 -1.60 9.15
CA THR A 33 -16.25 -0.80 10.38
C THR A 33 -16.91 -1.54 11.54
N TYR A 34 -16.12 -2.01 12.50
CA TYR A 34 -16.64 -2.62 13.73
C TYR A 34 -17.24 -1.62 14.69
N GLU A 35 -16.50 -0.53 14.91
CA GLU A 35 -16.90 0.52 15.83
C GLU A 35 -16.49 1.87 15.28
N TYR A 36 -17.44 2.80 15.28
CA TYR A 36 -17.22 4.19 14.96
C TYR A 36 -17.77 5.05 16.09
N ARG A 37 -16.90 5.93 16.60
CA ARG A 37 -17.22 6.91 17.64
C ARG A 37 -16.98 8.31 17.06
N PRO A 38 -18.05 9.03 16.69
CA PRO A 38 -17.96 10.35 16.08
C PRO A 38 -17.08 11.31 16.87
N GLY A 39 -16.21 12.04 16.17
CA GLY A 39 -15.26 12.98 16.77
C GLY A 39 -14.08 12.34 17.49
N TRP A 40 -13.94 11.01 17.47
CA TRP A 40 -12.85 10.32 18.16
C TRP A 40 -12.14 9.26 17.32
N ALA A 41 -12.83 8.19 16.90
CA ALA A 41 -12.15 7.06 16.27
C ALA A 41 -13.05 6.20 15.39
N ALA A 42 -12.45 5.52 14.41
CA ALA A 42 -13.05 4.41 13.67
C ALA A 42 -12.11 3.20 13.69
N PHE A 43 -12.66 2.01 13.93
CA PHE A 43 -11.95 0.74 14.01
C PHE A 43 -12.40 -0.15 12.84
N MET A 44 -11.48 -0.47 11.93
CA MET A 44 -11.81 -1.09 10.64
C MET A 44 -10.95 -2.32 10.35
N SER A 45 -11.50 -3.27 9.59
CA SER A 45 -10.86 -4.55 9.25
C SER A 45 -11.23 -4.99 7.84
N ALA A 46 -10.35 -5.74 7.18
CA ALA A 46 -10.67 -6.53 6.00
C ALA A 46 -11.22 -7.93 6.39
N ASP A 47 -10.92 -8.39 7.61
CA ASP A 47 -11.40 -9.65 8.18
C ASP A 47 -12.49 -9.39 9.23
N GLU A 48 -13.72 -9.86 8.96
CA GLU A 48 -14.89 -9.73 9.85
C GLU A 48 -14.83 -10.65 11.10
N GLU A 49 -13.77 -11.44 11.28
CA GLU A 49 -13.48 -12.12 12.54
C GLU A 49 -12.51 -11.34 13.46
N GLN A 50 -11.89 -10.26 12.98
CA GLN A 50 -10.87 -9.49 13.69
C GLN A 50 -11.35 -8.10 14.11
N SER A 51 -11.21 -7.73 15.39
CA SER A 51 -11.72 -6.43 15.88
C SER A 51 -11.32 -5.18 15.06
N HIS A 52 -10.10 -5.15 14.52
CA HIS A 52 -9.59 -4.15 13.58
C HIS A 52 -8.17 -4.49 13.15
N GLU A 53 -7.82 -4.12 11.92
CA GLU A 53 -6.44 -4.06 11.42
C GLU A 53 -5.94 -2.61 11.36
N VAL A 54 -6.86 -1.65 11.23
CA VAL A 54 -6.57 -0.22 11.27
C VAL A 54 -7.51 0.51 12.23
N ALA A 55 -6.92 1.32 13.11
CA ALA A 55 -7.63 2.29 13.93
C ALA A 55 -7.30 3.71 13.45
N LEU A 56 -8.34 4.49 13.13
CA LEU A 56 -8.26 5.87 12.66
C LEU A 56 -8.59 6.81 13.82
N MET A 57 -7.58 7.48 14.38
CA MET A 57 -7.73 8.36 15.54
C MET A 57 -7.81 9.82 15.13
N GLN A 58 -8.92 10.48 15.46
CA GLN A 58 -9.17 11.88 15.10
C GLN A 58 -8.33 12.85 15.93
N VAL A 59 -7.65 13.77 15.24
CA VAL A 59 -6.83 14.84 15.86
C VAL A 59 -7.29 16.27 15.53
N GLY A 60 -8.31 16.42 14.68
CA GLY A 60 -8.85 17.71 14.28
C GLY A 60 -8.31 18.22 12.95
N ASP A 61 -9.08 19.08 12.29
CA ASP A 61 -8.82 19.52 10.91
C ASP A 61 -7.57 20.37 10.73
N ASP A 62 -7.09 21.01 11.81
CA ASP A 62 -5.89 21.85 11.80
C ASP A 62 -4.57 21.06 11.94
N ALA A 63 -4.63 19.76 12.22
CA ALA A 63 -3.43 18.93 12.39
C ALA A 63 -2.61 18.90 11.09
N PRO A 64 -1.27 18.96 11.11
CA PRO A 64 -0.48 18.84 9.89
C PRO A 64 -0.73 17.51 9.16
N LEU A 65 -0.75 17.55 7.83
CA LEU A 65 -0.80 16.33 7.01
C LEU A 65 0.52 15.54 7.10
N GLN A 66 0.47 14.25 6.78
CA GLN A 66 1.68 13.44 6.69
C GLN A 66 2.65 14.00 5.65
N GLN A 67 3.93 14.06 6.01
CA GLN A 67 5.00 14.56 5.14
C GLN A 67 5.83 13.41 4.58
N LYS A 68 6.17 13.48 3.29
CA LYS A 68 7.01 12.48 2.63
C LYS A 68 8.44 12.53 3.18
N GLY A 69 9.01 11.36 3.48
CA GLY A 69 10.42 11.22 3.87
C GLY A 69 10.73 11.62 5.31
N GLN A 70 9.72 11.72 6.17
CA GLN A 70 9.87 11.95 7.61
C GLN A 70 9.77 10.63 8.38
N VAL A 71 10.20 10.63 9.64
CA VAL A 71 9.97 9.51 10.56
C VAL A 71 8.47 9.33 10.77
N GLY A 72 8.00 8.08 10.71
CA GLY A 72 6.58 7.75 10.88
C GLY A 72 6.17 6.57 10.01
N LEU A 73 4.86 6.48 9.74
CA LEU A 73 4.31 5.48 8.83
C LEU A 73 4.73 5.81 7.39
N ASN A 74 5.41 4.87 6.74
CA ASN A 74 5.65 4.96 5.30
C ASN A 74 4.35 4.61 4.54
N HIS A 75 3.88 3.38 4.73
CA HIS A 75 2.58 2.89 4.25
C HIS A 75 2.13 1.67 5.07
N MET A 76 0.85 1.33 4.95
CA MET A 76 0.28 0.03 5.32
C MET A 76 -0.24 -0.67 4.06
N ALA A 77 -0.07 -1.98 3.99
CA ALA A 77 -0.34 -2.75 2.77
C ALA A 77 -1.54 -3.70 2.94
N TRP A 78 -2.45 -3.68 1.98
CA TRP A 78 -3.65 -4.52 1.92
C TRP A 78 -3.53 -5.52 0.78
N ARG A 79 -3.57 -6.80 1.13
CA ARG A 79 -3.42 -7.89 0.18
C ARG A 79 -4.77 -8.26 -0.45
N PHE A 80 -4.77 -8.41 -1.77
CA PHE A 80 -5.86 -9.00 -2.53
C PHE A 80 -5.62 -10.49 -2.77
N GLU A 81 -6.70 -11.26 -2.87
CA GLU A 81 -6.64 -12.71 -3.08
C GLU A 81 -6.08 -13.05 -4.46
N SER A 82 -6.49 -12.31 -5.49
CA SER A 82 -6.05 -12.51 -6.87
C SER A 82 -5.57 -11.22 -7.54
N LEU A 83 -4.87 -11.41 -8.67
CA LEU A 83 -4.48 -10.29 -9.54
C LEU A 83 -5.70 -9.61 -10.19
N ASP A 84 -6.76 -10.36 -10.46
CA ASP A 84 -7.99 -9.81 -11.03
C ASP A 84 -8.73 -8.91 -10.03
N ASP A 85 -8.75 -9.26 -8.74
CA ASP A 85 -9.32 -8.38 -7.72
C ASP A 85 -8.53 -7.07 -7.60
N LEU A 86 -7.19 -7.14 -7.68
CA LEU A 86 -6.34 -5.95 -7.71
C LEU A 86 -6.60 -5.09 -8.96
N LYS A 87 -6.85 -5.72 -10.12
CA LYS A 87 -7.22 -5.03 -11.36
C LYS A 87 -8.57 -4.31 -11.25
N ASP A 88 -9.55 -4.92 -10.60
CA ASP A 88 -10.84 -4.29 -10.38
C ASP A 88 -10.74 -3.14 -9.37
N LEU A 89 -9.90 -3.26 -8.34
CA LEU A 89 -9.57 -2.12 -7.49
C LEU A 89 -8.87 -1.01 -8.27
N TYR A 90 -7.92 -1.33 -9.15
CA TYR A 90 -7.27 -0.33 -10.01
C TYR A 90 -8.30 0.46 -10.82
N ARG A 91 -9.25 -0.20 -11.47
CA ARG A 91 -10.34 0.46 -12.21
C ARG A 91 -11.20 1.35 -11.29
N ARG A 92 -11.47 0.91 -10.06
CA ARG A 92 -12.20 1.71 -9.05
C ARG A 92 -11.43 2.97 -8.66
N ILE A 93 -10.12 2.86 -8.42
CA ILE A 93 -9.22 3.99 -8.13
C ILE A 93 -9.31 5.03 -9.25
N LYS A 94 -9.21 4.58 -10.51
CA LYS A 94 -9.31 5.43 -11.70
C LYS A 94 -10.69 6.09 -11.83
N ALA A 95 -11.76 5.32 -11.67
CA ALA A 95 -13.14 5.83 -11.75
C ALA A 95 -13.45 6.89 -10.66
N LYS A 96 -12.85 6.77 -9.48
CA LYS A 96 -12.95 7.75 -8.39
C LYS A 96 -11.95 8.91 -8.53
N ASN A 97 -11.14 8.94 -9.59
CA ASN A 97 -10.09 9.94 -9.82
C ASN A 97 -9.11 10.09 -8.63
N ILE A 98 -8.82 8.97 -7.95
CA ILE A 98 -7.84 8.93 -6.87
C ILE A 98 -6.45 8.86 -7.48
N LYS A 99 -5.54 9.70 -6.99
CA LYS A 99 -4.16 9.75 -7.48
C LYS A 99 -3.40 8.51 -7.03
N ILE A 100 -2.80 7.82 -8.00
CA ILE A 100 -1.78 6.79 -7.76
C ILE A 100 -0.42 7.49 -7.66
N ASP A 101 0.31 7.24 -6.57
CA ASP A 101 1.66 7.78 -6.37
C ASP A 101 2.66 7.04 -7.28
N HIS A 102 2.58 5.70 -7.31
CA HIS A 102 3.33 4.83 -8.23
C HIS A 102 2.79 3.39 -8.19
N ILE A 103 3.22 2.59 -9.16
CA ILE A 103 3.00 1.14 -9.21
C ILE A 103 4.37 0.46 -9.22
N ALA A 104 4.56 -0.57 -8.41
CA ALA A 104 5.81 -1.30 -8.32
C ALA A 104 5.59 -2.79 -8.57
N ASP A 105 6.26 -3.31 -9.60
CA ASP A 105 6.46 -4.74 -9.80
C ASP A 105 7.73 -5.16 -9.06
N HIS A 106 7.52 -5.89 -7.96
CA HIS A 106 8.56 -6.47 -7.12
C HIS A 106 8.83 -7.93 -7.48
N GLY A 107 8.51 -8.37 -8.71
CA GLY A 107 8.78 -9.69 -9.26
C GLY A 107 7.85 -10.80 -8.76
N ILE A 108 7.57 -10.84 -7.45
CA ILE A 108 6.61 -11.77 -6.82
C ILE A 108 5.33 -11.10 -6.35
N SER A 109 5.32 -9.77 -6.28
CA SER A 109 4.16 -8.97 -5.93
C SER A 109 4.05 -7.75 -6.83
N LEU A 110 2.82 -7.32 -7.05
CA LEU A 110 2.48 -6.07 -7.73
C LEU A 110 1.76 -5.18 -6.72
N GLY A 111 2.37 -4.04 -6.40
CA GLY A 111 1.82 -3.05 -5.46
C GLY A 111 1.41 -1.76 -6.16
N ILE A 112 0.25 -1.23 -5.81
CA ILE A 112 -0.26 0.09 -6.21
C ILE A 112 -0.25 0.97 -4.97
N TYR A 113 0.48 2.08 -5.03
CA TYR A 113 0.68 2.96 -3.89
C TYR A 113 -0.15 4.23 -4.02
N LEU A 114 -0.91 4.53 -2.97
CA LEU A 114 -1.85 5.63 -2.86
C LEU A 114 -1.60 6.43 -1.57
N ARG A 115 -2.34 7.52 -1.44
CA ARG A 115 -2.44 8.31 -0.20
C ARG A 115 -3.91 8.34 0.24
N ASP A 116 -4.14 8.12 1.52
CA ASP A 116 -5.45 8.38 2.12
C ASP A 116 -5.71 9.91 2.20
N PRO A 117 -6.90 10.36 2.66
CA PRO A 117 -7.25 11.78 2.71
C PRO A 117 -6.29 12.66 3.53
N ASP A 118 -5.54 12.08 4.46
CA ASP A 118 -4.61 12.79 5.34
C ASP A 118 -3.12 12.57 4.95
N GLY A 119 -2.87 11.87 3.84
CA GLY A 119 -1.53 11.62 3.31
C GLY A 119 -0.85 10.34 3.84
N ASN A 120 -1.55 9.53 4.62
CA ASN A 120 -1.01 8.24 5.06
C ASN A 120 -0.81 7.34 3.84
N GLY A 121 0.33 6.64 3.80
CA GLY A 121 0.61 5.73 2.70
C GLY A 121 -0.28 4.50 2.76
N VAL A 122 -0.87 4.14 1.62
CA VAL A 122 -1.65 2.93 1.45
C VAL A 122 -1.08 2.17 0.27
N GLU A 123 -0.67 0.93 0.48
CA GLU A 123 -0.36 -0.02 -0.59
C GLU A 123 -1.52 -1.00 -0.72
N VAL A 124 -1.94 -1.26 -1.96
CA VAL A 124 -2.83 -2.37 -2.28
C VAL A 124 -2.09 -3.27 -3.24
N PHE A 125 -2.02 -4.56 -2.92
CA PHE A 125 -1.11 -5.44 -3.63
C PHE A 125 -1.66 -6.86 -3.79
N TYR A 126 -1.11 -7.53 -4.79
CA TYR A 126 -1.23 -8.97 -4.96
C TYR A 126 0.17 -9.57 -4.83
N GLU A 127 0.27 -10.72 -4.18
CA GLU A 127 1.50 -11.50 -4.07
C GLU A 127 1.22 -12.94 -4.50
N MET A 128 2.10 -13.48 -5.35
CA MET A 128 1.98 -14.85 -5.84
C MET A 128 2.00 -15.85 -4.67
N PRO A 129 1.29 -16.99 -4.79
CA PRO A 129 1.40 -18.08 -3.84
C PRO A 129 2.87 -18.46 -3.60
N ARG A 130 3.21 -18.76 -2.34
CA ARG A 130 4.60 -19.06 -1.95
C ARG A 130 5.24 -20.19 -2.79
N ALA A 131 4.44 -21.16 -3.25
CA ALA A 131 4.90 -22.26 -4.08
C ALA A 131 5.41 -21.84 -5.47
N GLU A 132 5.02 -20.64 -5.95
CA GLU A 132 5.39 -20.10 -7.26
C GLU A 132 6.59 -19.16 -7.21
N TRP A 133 7.14 -18.92 -6.01
CA TRP A 133 8.28 -18.05 -5.83
C TRP A 133 9.54 -18.69 -6.46
N PRO A 134 10.40 -17.91 -7.14
CA PRO A 134 11.65 -18.44 -7.65
C PRO A 134 12.56 -18.92 -6.51
N VAL A 135 13.17 -20.10 -6.67
CA VAL A 135 13.96 -20.78 -5.63
C VAL A 135 15.15 -19.93 -5.14
N ASP A 136 15.75 -19.16 -6.05
CA ASP A 136 16.90 -18.29 -5.79
C ASP A 136 16.51 -16.82 -5.63
N TYR A 137 15.25 -16.53 -5.26
CA TYR A 137 14.77 -15.16 -5.18
C TYR A 137 15.21 -14.44 -3.91
N HIS A 138 15.94 -13.35 -4.07
CA HIS A 138 16.15 -12.37 -3.00
C HIS A 138 14.99 -11.38 -3.03
N VAL A 139 14.05 -11.50 -2.08
CA VAL A 139 12.79 -10.73 -2.02
C VAL A 139 12.99 -9.21 -2.11
N PHE A 140 14.16 -8.71 -1.70
CA PHE A 140 14.48 -7.28 -1.68
C PHE A 140 15.59 -6.87 -2.66
N THR A 141 16.14 -7.79 -3.47
CA THR A 141 17.11 -7.44 -4.52
C THR A 141 16.58 -7.88 -5.89
N ARG A 142 16.51 -6.93 -6.83
CA ARG A 142 15.86 -7.12 -8.15
C ARG A 142 16.67 -8.00 -9.10
N ASP A 143 17.72 -8.65 -8.61
CA ASP A 143 18.80 -9.20 -9.41
C ASP A 143 18.39 -10.42 -10.24
N LYS A 144 17.24 -11.04 -9.96
CA LYS A 144 16.89 -12.36 -10.52
C LYS A 144 15.48 -12.56 -11.10
N VAL A 145 14.59 -11.56 -11.09
CA VAL A 145 13.19 -11.77 -11.56
C VAL A 145 12.80 -10.89 -12.75
N GLY A 146 13.68 -10.01 -13.21
CA GLY A 146 13.39 -9.09 -14.30
C GLY A 146 12.24 -8.13 -13.94
N ARG A 147 11.66 -7.50 -14.97
CA ARG A 147 10.43 -6.70 -14.87
C ARG A 147 9.36 -7.38 -15.71
N GLY A 148 8.09 -7.29 -15.31
CA GLY A 148 6.96 -7.56 -16.21
C GLY A 148 6.40 -8.97 -16.14
N ARG A 149 6.33 -9.59 -14.96
CA ARG A 149 5.52 -10.83 -14.80
C ARG A 149 4.03 -10.54 -14.74
N PHE A 150 3.66 -9.36 -14.25
CA PHE A 150 2.26 -8.98 -14.13
C PHE A 150 1.83 -8.16 -15.36
N PRO A 151 0.70 -8.50 -16.03
CA PRO A 151 0.17 -7.75 -17.18
C PRO A 151 -0.42 -6.36 -16.83
N GLY A 152 -0.02 -5.77 -15.70
CA GLY A 152 -0.41 -4.41 -15.29
C GLY A 152 0.40 -3.32 -16.02
N PRO A 153 0.00 -2.04 -15.95
CA PRO A 153 -1.14 -1.50 -15.22
C PRO A 153 -2.41 -1.45 -16.07
N TRP A 154 -2.66 -2.43 -16.93
CA TRP A 154 -3.91 -2.71 -17.67
C TRP A 154 -4.46 -1.61 -18.61
N ASP A 155 -4.09 -0.35 -18.42
CA ASP A 155 -4.27 0.79 -19.30
C ASP A 155 -2.94 0.98 -20.06
N GLU A 156 -2.98 0.80 -21.38
CA GLU A 156 -1.79 0.92 -22.25
C GLU A 156 -1.18 2.35 -22.21
N ASP A 157 -1.98 3.35 -21.87
CA ASP A 157 -1.63 4.78 -21.88
C ASP A 157 -0.79 5.26 -20.68
N GLU A 158 -0.67 4.47 -19.60
CA GLU A 158 0.11 4.83 -18.40
C GLU A 158 1.56 4.33 -18.44
N VAL A 159 1.95 3.61 -19.49
CA VAL A 159 3.35 3.22 -19.71
C VAL A 159 4.16 4.43 -20.14
N ARG A 160 4.60 5.25 -19.18
CA ARG A 160 5.70 6.19 -19.44
C ARG A 160 6.99 5.39 -19.49
N PRO A 161 7.79 5.47 -20.58
CA PRO A 161 9.14 4.92 -20.54
C PRO A 161 9.87 5.56 -19.36
N LEU A 162 10.61 4.76 -18.61
CA LEU A 162 11.52 5.32 -17.63
C LEU A 162 12.44 6.32 -18.34
N PRO A 163 12.77 7.46 -17.72
CA PRO A 163 13.89 8.25 -18.23
C PRO A 163 15.10 7.33 -18.32
N ASP A 164 15.78 7.37 -19.47
CA ASP A 164 17.03 6.65 -19.68
C ASP A 164 17.90 6.87 -18.44
N THR A 165 18.22 5.80 -17.73
CA THR A 165 19.24 5.86 -16.69
C THR A 165 20.52 6.24 -17.40
N GLN A 166 20.87 7.53 -17.37
CA GLN A 166 22.22 7.92 -17.75
C GLN A 166 23.17 7.11 -16.86
N PRO A 167 24.15 6.42 -17.44
CA PRO A 167 25.12 5.67 -16.66
C PRO A 167 25.76 6.63 -15.66
N GLN A 168 25.73 6.26 -14.38
CA GLN A 168 26.47 7.03 -13.38
C GLN A 168 27.95 7.05 -13.78
N PRO A 169 28.63 8.20 -13.73
CA PRO A 169 30.07 8.24 -13.98
C PRO A 169 30.76 7.33 -12.97
N GLN A 170 31.57 6.40 -13.47
CA GLN A 170 32.43 5.59 -12.63
C GLN A 170 33.36 6.52 -11.83
N PRO A 171 33.54 6.29 -10.52
CA PRO A 171 34.52 7.05 -9.74
C PRO A 171 35.90 6.83 -10.37
N ALA A 172 36.60 7.93 -10.64
CA ALA A 172 37.97 7.89 -11.12
C ALA A 172 38.82 7.08 -10.14
N ALA A 173 39.60 6.14 -10.67
CA ALA A 173 40.60 5.42 -9.89
C ALA A 173 41.54 6.45 -9.25
N ALA A 174 41.62 6.44 -7.92
CA ALA A 174 42.58 7.23 -7.19
C ALA A 174 43.99 6.68 -7.48
N GLU A 175 44.90 7.58 -7.91
CA GLU A 175 46.36 7.36 -7.92
C GLU A 175 46.94 7.31 -6.50
#